data_AF-A0AAN8VVF7-F1
#
_entry.id   AF-A0AAN8VVF7-F1
#
_cell.length_a   1.000
_cell.length_b   1.000
_cell.length_c   1.000
_cell.angle_alpha   90.00
_cell.angle_beta   90.00
_cell.angle_gamma   90.00
#
_symmetry.space_group_name_H-M   'P 1'
#
loop_
_entity.id
_entity.type
_entity.pdbx_description
1 polymer ?
#
loop_
_entity_poly.entity_id
_entity_poly.type
_entity_poly.pdbx_seq_one_letter_code
_entity_poly.pdbx_strand_id
1 'polypeptide(L)'
;MFCLVGSSPPTFNLRLSPHFTRIKNGRGLKVKLKLNYQAENDPLLQIAIHNASLRFQETLHPLFVDQYAGCFAPPDFKVGLQSCSDHYRLATKFIDDKLLSMLSTNDELRQVVLLTDGMDTRPYRLRWPPSTIIFDASPERVFQTAAQKLDDAGARIPRSCMFIHVPLESCDMQHVLCSKGLNGNRPSIWALQGLPLRTLVNFEEMLYVVSSLAVKGSLFIGELPVWPKEAEVGMKSNTKTWMNQLFMRNGFKVETVSYDNVAMSLGEKLTLGDHESILFVAEHLRFSDAQMDSWRREFQRIEEEGDEEGFEEL
;
A
#
# COMPACT_ATOMS: atom_id res chain seq x y z
N MET A 1 0.47 25.03 -51.26
CA MET A 1 1.51 25.96 -50.76
C MET A 1 0.97 26.50 -49.43
N PHE A 2 1.48 26.25 -48.23
CA PHE A 2 2.75 25.76 -47.69
C PHE A 2 2.42 24.96 -46.41
N CYS A 3 2.89 23.72 -46.30
CA CYS A 3 3.98 23.24 -45.42
C CYS A 3 3.58 22.91 -43.97
N LEU A 4 3.49 21.59 -43.76
CA LEU A 4 3.68 20.86 -42.50
C LEU A 4 5.02 21.21 -41.85
N VAL A 5 5.04 21.41 -40.54
CA VAL A 5 6.24 21.23 -39.72
C VAL A 5 5.84 20.39 -38.51
N GLY A 6 6.34 19.15 -38.50
CA GLY A 6 6.23 18.23 -37.38
C GLY A 6 7.20 18.63 -36.26
N SER A 7 6.73 18.52 -35.04
CA SER A 7 7.55 18.62 -33.84
C SER A 7 7.60 17.26 -33.16
N SER A 8 8.72 16.56 -33.33
CA SER A 8 9.06 15.34 -32.59
C SER A 8 9.33 15.66 -31.11
N PRO A 9 8.94 14.81 -30.15
CA PRO A 9 9.34 14.98 -28.76
C PRO A 9 10.82 14.61 -28.55
N PRO A 10 11.49 15.17 -27.53
CA PRO A 10 12.93 15.00 -27.34
C PRO A 10 13.28 13.60 -26.85
N THR A 11 14.26 12.97 -27.51
CA THR A 11 14.89 11.73 -27.09
C THR A 11 15.89 12.00 -25.95
N PHE A 12 15.57 11.55 -24.74
CA PHE A 12 16.51 11.54 -23.62
C PHE A 12 17.52 10.39 -23.81
N ASN A 13 18.72 10.72 -24.30
CA ASN A 13 19.86 9.79 -24.33
C ASN A 13 20.57 9.80 -22.96
N LEU A 14 20.34 8.78 -22.13
CA LEU A 14 21.17 8.50 -20.96
C LEU A 14 22.53 7.94 -21.41
N ARG A 15 23.52 8.81 -21.55
CA ARG A 15 24.94 8.39 -21.67
C ARG A 15 25.46 7.98 -20.29
N LEU A 16 25.56 6.68 -20.05
CA LEU A 16 26.37 6.13 -18.95
C LEU A 16 27.86 6.32 -19.29
N SER A 17 28.59 7.09 -18.49
CA SER A 17 30.06 7.10 -18.51
C SER A 17 30.60 6.44 -17.23
N PRO A 18 31.51 5.47 -17.32
CA PRO A 18 32.06 4.78 -16.16
C PRO A 18 33.31 5.52 -15.67
N HIS A 19 33.20 6.24 -14.55
CA HIS A 19 34.38 6.68 -13.80
C HIS A 19 34.55 5.83 -12.54
N PHE A 20 35.37 4.79 -12.67
CA PHE A 20 35.96 4.08 -11.54
C PHE A 20 36.93 5.03 -10.81
N THR A 21 36.68 5.31 -9.52
CA THR A 21 37.74 5.75 -8.62
C THR A 21 37.78 4.96 -7.32
N ARG A 22 39.01 4.57 -7.03
CA ARG A 22 39.63 3.69 -6.04
C ARG A 22 39.20 3.86 -4.57
N ILE A 23 39.04 2.71 -3.92
CA ILE A 23 38.75 2.45 -2.49
C ILE A 23 39.87 2.94 -1.55
N LYS A 24 39.49 3.42 -0.35
CA LYS A 24 40.29 3.28 0.88
C LYS A 24 39.44 2.77 2.06
N ASN A 25 40.10 1.91 2.84
CA ASN A 25 39.60 0.93 3.81
C ASN A 25 39.09 1.50 5.16
N GLY A 26 38.25 0.69 5.82
CA GLY A 26 38.38 0.49 7.27
C GLY A 26 37.08 0.22 8.03
N ARG A 27 36.83 -1.05 8.38
CA ARG A 27 35.87 -1.54 9.41
C ARG A 27 34.37 -1.71 9.07
N GLY A 28 33.89 -1.33 7.87
CA GLY A 28 32.47 -1.58 7.47
C GLY A 28 32.17 -2.92 6.78
N LEU A 29 33.18 -3.67 6.36
CA LEU A 29 33.00 -4.76 5.39
C LEU A 29 32.39 -6.05 5.97
N LYS A 30 32.61 -6.34 7.27
CA LYS A 30 32.10 -7.57 7.90
C LYS A 30 30.58 -7.55 8.14
N VAL A 31 29.99 -6.37 8.36
CA VAL A 31 28.52 -6.23 8.53
C VAL A 31 27.83 -6.26 7.17
N LYS A 32 28.41 -5.59 6.15
CA LYS A 32 27.90 -5.61 4.77
C LYS A 32 27.88 -7.02 4.14
N LEU A 33 28.93 -7.82 4.37
CA LEU A 33 29.01 -9.19 3.83
C LEU A 33 28.03 -10.17 4.49
N LYS A 34 27.73 -10.00 5.78
CA LYS A 34 26.73 -10.84 6.49
C LYS A 34 25.29 -10.53 6.05
N LEU A 35 25.01 -9.25 5.77
CA LEU A 35 23.72 -8.81 5.19
C LEU A 35 23.51 -9.36 3.78
N ASN A 36 24.56 -9.40 2.95
CA ASN A 36 24.47 -9.91 1.57
C ASN A 36 24.21 -11.42 1.48
N TYR A 37 24.84 -12.25 2.31
CA TYR A 37 24.69 -13.71 2.20
C TYR A 37 23.31 -14.24 2.66
N GLN A 38 22.60 -13.50 3.50
CA GLN A 38 21.23 -13.82 3.90
C GLN A 38 20.18 -13.13 3.00
N ALA A 39 20.57 -12.22 2.11
CA ALA A 39 19.64 -11.48 1.26
C ALA A 39 19.20 -12.29 0.03
N GLU A 40 20.06 -13.17 -0.51
CA GLU A 40 19.72 -13.94 -1.72
C GLU A 40 18.58 -14.96 -1.51
N ASN A 41 18.35 -15.44 -0.29
CA ASN A 41 17.35 -16.47 0.01
C ASN A 41 16.15 -15.99 0.85
N ASP A 42 15.95 -14.68 1.04
CA ASP A 42 14.79 -14.18 1.77
C ASP A 42 13.52 -14.20 0.89
N PRO A 43 12.51 -15.05 1.18
CA PRO A 43 11.32 -15.15 0.34
C PRO A 43 10.53 -13.85 0.23
N LEU A 44 10.51 -13.02 1.29
CA LEU A 44 9.78 -11.75 1.27
C LEU A 44 10.46 -10.76 0.32
N LEU A 45 11.79 -10.70 0.37
CA LEU A 45 12.57 -9.86 -0.52
C LEU A 45 12.42 -10.28 -1.99
N GLN A 46 12.41 -11.59 -2.27
CA GLN A 46 12.24 -12.09 -3.63
C GLN A 46 10.85 -11.76 -4.21
N ILE A 47 9.79 -11.90 -3.41
CA ILE A 47 8.42 -11.49 -3.81
C ILE A 47 8.37 -9.99 -4.08
N ALA A 48 8.96 -9.17 -3.20
CA ALA A 48 8.97 -7.71 -3.38
C ALA A 48 9.75 -7.28 -4.64
N ILE A 49 10.90 -7.92 -4.93
CA ILE A 49 11.68 -7.69 -6.15
C ILE A 49 10.87 -8.11 -7.39
N HIS A 50 10.15 -9.23 -7.33
CA HIS A 50 9.29 -9.67 -8.43
C HIS A 50 8.18 -8.65 -8.70
N ASN A 51 7.44 -8.24 -7.68
CA ASN A 51 6.39 -7.23 -7.78
C ASN A 51 6.91 -5.88 -8.32
N ALA A 52 8.07 -5.43 -7.83
CA ALA A 52 8.73 -4.23 -8.35
C ALA A 52 9.13 -4.38 -9.83
N SER A 53 9.56 -5.58 -10.23
CA SER A 53 9.93 -5.86 -11.62
C SER A 53 8.72 -5.79 -12.56
N LEU A 54 7.53 -6.20 -12.10
CA LEU A 54 6.28 -6.01 -12.85
C LEU A 54 5.97 -4.52 -13.07
N ARG A 55 6.15 -3.67 -12.04
CA ARG A 55 6.00 -2.21 -12.16
C ARG A 55 7.05 -1.58 -13.08
N PHE A 56 8.27 -2.11 -13.07
CA PHE A 56 9.33 -1.66 -13.97
C PHE A 56 9.02 -1.99 -15.43
N GLN A 57 8.51 -3.19 -15.72
CA GLN A 57 8.06 -3.56 -17.08
C GLN A 57 6.93 -2.65 -17.55
N GLU A 58 5.95 -2.38 -16.69
CA GLU A 58 4.83 -1.50 -17.00
C GLU A 58 5.30 -0.10 -17.39
N THR A 59 6.33 0.42 -16.73
CA THR A 59 6.90 1.74 -17.04
C THR A 59 7.40 1.87 -18.48
N LEU A 60 7.73 0.75 -19.15
CA LEU A 60 8.20 0.74 -20.54
C LEU A 60 7.03 0.88 -21.55
N HIS A 61 5.82 0.46 -21.19
CA HIS A 61 4.59 0.57 -22.01
C HIS A 61 3.38 0.93 -21.12
N PRO A 62 3.25 2.20 -20.71
CA PRO A 62 2.64 2.49 -19.41
C PRO A 62 1.14 2.81 -19.43
N LEU A 63 0.39 2.08 -18.60
CA LEU A 63 -0.79 2.56 -17.88
C LEU A 63 -0.41 3.52 -16.75
N PHE A 64 0.74 3.27 -16.11
CA PHE A 64 1.35 4.15 -15.13
C PHE A 64 2.88 4.11 -15.24
N VAL A 65 3.52 5.13 -14.69
CA VAL A 65 4.96 5.26 -14.64
C VAL A 65 5.43 5.10 -13.19
N ASP A 66 6.31 4.14 -12.96
CA ASP A 66 7.07 3.98 -11.73
C ASP A 66 8.55 4.20 -12.01
N GLN A 67 8.98 5.46 -11.91
CA GLN A 67 10.35 5.87 -12.19
C GLN A 67 11.40 5.25 -11.25
N TYR A 68 10.98 4.64 -10.14
CA TYR A 68 11.87 4.06 -9.14
C TYR A 68 11.85 2.53 -9.10
N ALA A 69 10.87 1.87 -9.73
CA ALA A 69 10.80 0.41 -9.78
C ALA A 69 12.09 -0.24 -10.32
N GLY A 70 12.73 0.40 -11.29
CA GLY A 70 14.00 -0.07 -11.86
C GLY A 70 15.16 -0.14 -10.86
N CYS A 71 15.11 0.60 -9.74
CA CYS A 71 16.10 0.52 -8.67
C CYS A 71 16.11 -0.85 -7.97
N PHE A 72 14.98 -1.56 -8.02
CA PHE A 72 14.80 -2.84 -7.34
C PHE A 72 15.05 -4.04 -8.24
N ALA A 73 14.91 -3.86 -9.56
CA ALA A 73 15.09 -4.92 -10.55
C ALA A 73 16.50 -5.55 -10.44
N PRO A 74 16.63 -6.88 -10.62
CA PRO A 74 17.92 -7.53 -10.63
C PRO A 74 18.77 -7.06 -11.83
N PRO A 75 20.11 -7.09 -11.73
CA PRO A 75 21.01 -6.64 -12.82
C PRO A 75 20.76 -7.34 -14.16
N ASP A 76 20.38 -8.62 -14.11
CA ASP A 76 20.13 -9.47 -15.29
C ASP A 76 18.66 -9.49 -15.71
N PHE A 77 17.86 -8.49 -15.30
CA PHE A 77 16.44 -8.43 -15.63
C PHE A 77 16.20 -8.40 -17.15
N LYS A 78 15.64 -9.48 -17.69
CA LYS A 78 15.28 -9.57 -19.10
C LYS A 78 13.83 -9.12 -19.31
N VAL A 79 13.68 -7.93 -19.88
CA VAL A 79 12.39 -7.39 -20.32
C VAL A 79 11.78 -8.34 -21.36
N GLY A 80 10.55 -8.80 -21.14
CA GLY A 80 9.76 -9.55 -22.13
C GLY A 80 9.72 -11.09 -21.99
N LEU A 81 10.34 -11.69 -20.96
CA LEU A 81 10.26 -13.15 -20.74
C LEU A 81 9.25 -13.58 -19.66
N GLN A 82 8.83 -12.66 -18.80
CA GLN A 82 7.74 -12.88 -17.84
C GLN A 82 6.47 -12.31 -18.44
N SER A 83 5.45 -13.16 -18.62
CA SER A 83 4.08 -12.70 -18.84
C SER A 83 3.79 -11.67 -17.75
N CYS A 84 3.54 -10.41 -18.14
CA CYS A 84 3.06 -9.42 -17.20
C CYS A 84 1.83 -10.03 -16.52
N SER A 85 1.80 -10.08 -15.18
CA SER A 85 0.54 -10.35 -14.50
C SER A 85 -0.33 -9.13 -14.77
N ASP A 86 -1.16 -9.19 -15.82
CA ASP A 86 -2.05 -8.11 -16.25
C ASP A 86 -2.85 -7.57 -15.05
N HIS A 87 -3.18 -8.45 -14.10
CA HIS A 87 -3.88 -8.10 -12.87
C HIS A 87 -3.07 -7.18 -11.96
N TYR A 88 -1.78 -7.46 -11.73
CA TYR A 88 -0.96 -6.65 -10.82
C TYR A 88 -0.77 -5.21 -11.36
N ARG A 89 -0.56 -5.04 -12.67
CA ARG A 89 -0.48 -3.69 -13.29
C ARG A 89 -1.82 -2.95 -13.21
N LEU A 90 -2.95 -3.62 -13.48
CA LEU A 90 -4.27 -3.02 -13.41
C LEU A 90 -4.64 -2.65 -11.96
N ALA A 91 -4.35 -3.53 -11.00
CA ALA A 91 -4.55 -3.27 -9.57
C ALA A 91 -3.72 -2.06 -9.13
N THR A 92 -2.45 -1.99 -9.53
CA THR A 92 -1.58 -0.85 -9.21
C THR A 92 -2.18 0.45 -9.71
N LYS A 93 -2.59 0.51 -10.99
CA LYS A 93 -3.22 1.69 -11.59
C LYS A 93 -4.53 2.06 -10.90
N PHE A 94 -5.39 1.07 -10.64
CA PHE A 94 -6.67 1.27 -9.99
C PHE A 94 -6.52 1.84 -8.58
N ILE A 95 -5.61 1.27 -7.78
CA ILE A 95 -5.34 1.72 -6.41
C ILE A 95 -4.77 3.14 -6.44
N ASP A 96 -3.84 3.44 -7.35
CA ASP A 96 -3.27 4.79 -7.51
C ASP A 96 -4.35 5.83 -7.81
N ASP A 97 -5.21 5.55 -8.79
CA ASP A 97 -6.28 6.47 -9.20
C ASP A 97 -7.29 6.67 -8.07
N LYS A 98 -7.65 5.60 -7.35
CA LYS A 98 -8.57 5.69 -6.21
C LYS A 98 -7.97 6.49 -5.06
N LEU A 99 -6.71 6.25 -4.70
CA LEU A 99 -6.02 7.03 -3.68
C LEU A 99 -6.06 8.53 -4.01
N LEU A 100 -5.62 8.90 -5.22
CA LEU A 100 -5.57 10.30 -5.64
C LEU A 100 -6.96 10.92 -5.75
N SER A 101 -7.93 10.20 -6.31
CA SER A 101 -9.32 10.68 -6.46
C SER A 101 -9.99 10.94 -5.11
N MET A 102 -9.87 10.01 -4.16
CA MET A 102 -10.48 10.16 -2.84
C MET A 102 -9.82 11.26 -2.01
N LEU A 103 -8.50 11.37 -2.06
CA LEU A 103 -7.78 12.43 -1.34
C LEU A 103 -8.02 13.82 -1.94
N SER A 104 -8.27 13.90 -3.26
CA SER A 104 -8.56 15.18 -3.94
C SER A 104 -9.99 15.65 -3.72
N THR A 105 -10.92 14.75 -3.40
CA THR A 105 -12.35 15.07 -3.21
C THR A 105 -12.75 15.24 -1.75
N ASN A 106 -11.90 14.81 -0.80
CA ASN A 106 -12.13 14.94 0.63
C ASN A 106 -10.94 15.61 1.32
N ASP A 107 -11.14 16.83 1.82
CA ASP A 107 -10.07 17.62 2.46
C ASP A 107 -9.67 17.12 3.86
N GLU A 108 -10.55 16.37 4.53
CA GLU A 108 -10.27 15.80 5.85
C GLU A 108 -9.49 14.48 5.75
N LEU A 109 -9.54 13.82 4.59
CA LEU A 109 -8.80 12.60 4.32
C LEU A 109 -7.32 12.95 4.04
N ARG A 110 -6.49 12.87 5.09
CA ARG A 110 -5.04 13.15 4.99
C ARG A 110 -4.15 12.07 5.59
N GLN A 111 -4.74 10.98 6.10
CA GLN A 111 -4.00 9.82 6.60
C GLN A 111 -4.09 8.68 5.59
N VAL A 112 -2.96 8.24 5.06
CA VAL A 112 -2.85 7.13 4.11
C VAL A 112 -2.03 6.04 4.77
N VAL A 113 -2.56 4.83 4.85
CA VAL A 113 -1.82 3.66 5.30
C VAL A 113 -1.64 2.69 4.14
N LEU A 114 -0.40 2.50 3.71
CA LEU A 114 -0.01 1.54 2.68
C LEU A 114 0.39 0.25 3.37
N LEU A 115 -0.29 -0.85 3.08
CA LEU A 115 0.01 -2.20 3.55
C LEU A 115 0.74 -2.93 2.40
N THR A 116 2.07 -3.02 2.48
CA THR A 116 2.92 -3.31 1.30
C THR A 116 3.93 -4.42 1.53
N ASP A 117 4.59 -4.86 0.45
CA ASP A 117 5.76 -5.75 0.51
C ASP A 117 7.06 -5.04 0.93
N GLY A 118 7.04 -3.71 1.09
CA GLY A 118 8.20 -2.89 1.48
C GLY A 118 8.96 -2.28 0.30
N MET A 119 8.58 -2.56 -0.95
CA MET A 119 9.14 -1.92 -2.15
C MET A 119 8.17 -0.96 -2.84
N ASP A 120 7.12 -0.51 -2.14
CA ASP A 120 6.16 0.45 -2.70
C ASP A 120 6.79 1.84 -2.91
N THR A 121 6.63 2.36 -4.12
CA THR A 121 7.19 3.63 -4.59
C THR A 121 6.17 4.76 -4.60
N ARG A 122 4.89 4.49 -4.30
CA ARG A 122 3.81 5.49 -4.23
C ARG A 122 4.18 6.73 -3.41
N PRO A 123 4.84 6.64 -2.23
CA PRO A 123 5.26 7.82 -1.48
C PRO A 123 6.14 8.79 -2.28
N TYR A 124 6.87 8.29 -3.28
CA TYR A 124 7.84 9.03 -4.07
C TYR A 124 7.32 9.42 -5.46
N ARG A 125 6.39 8.64 -6.05
CA ARG A 125 5.92 8.85 -7.43
C ARG A 125 4.53 9.48 -7.54
N LEU A 126 3.66 9.32 -6.54
CA LEU A 126 2.31 9.90 -6.59
C LEU A 126 2.32 11.38 -6.17
N ARG A 127 1.45 12.17 -6.79
CA ARG A 127 1.25 13.59 -6.47
C ARG A 127 0.24 13.74 -5.32
N TRP A 128 0.71 13.43 -4.12
CA TRP A 128 -0.11 13.54 -2.90
C TRP A 128 -0.55 14.98 -2.63
N PRO A 129 -1.81 15.19 -2.19
CA PRO A 129 -2.24 16.48 -1.67
C PRO A 129 -1.36 16.97 -0.52
N PRO A 130 -1.21 18.29 -0.31
CA PRO A 130 -0.46 18.81 0.82
C PRO A 130 -1.01 18.34 2.17
N SER A 131 -0.10 18.17 3.13
CA SER A 131 -0.36 17.69 4.48
C SER A 131 -0.79 16.22 4.57
N THR A 132 -0.59 15.43 3.51
CA THR A 132 -0.78 13.97 3.58
C THR A 132 0.29 13.32 4.44
N ILE A 133 -0.14 12.48 5.38
CA ILE A 133 0.70 11.60 6.18
C ILE A 133 0.58 10.19 5.61
N ILE A 134 1.71 9.60 5.24
CA ILE A 134 1.80 8.30 4.60
C ILE A 134 2.50 7.34 5.58
N PHE A 135 1.75 6.36 6.06
CA PHE A 135 2.26 5.26 6.86
C PHE A 135 2.52 4.06 5.94
N ASP A 136 3.76 3.60 5.82
CA ASP A 136 4.08 2.36 5.11
C ASP A 136 4.25 1.22 6.11
N ALA A 137 3.23 0.37 6.22
CA ALA A 137 3.27 -0.83 7.02
C ALA A 137 3.77 -2.00 6.18
N SER A 138 5.03 -2.37 6.37
CA SER A 138 5.72 -3.35 5.55
C SER A 138 6.81 -4.10 6.34
N PRO A 139 7.36 -5.22 5.81
CA PRO A 139 8.46 -5.93 6.47
C PRO A 139 9.72 -5.04 6.57
N GLU A 140 10.23 -4.83 7.79
CA GLU A 140 11.32 -3.89 8.09
C GLU A 140 12.55 -4.14 7.22
N ARG A 141 12.92 -5.41 7.03
CA ARG A 141 14.12 -5.77 6.26
C ARG A 141 14.00 -5.41 4.78
N VAL A 142 12.82 -5.60 4.19
CA VAL A 142 12.57 -5.25 2.78
C VAL A 142 12.53 -3.73 2.64
N PHE A 143 11.84 -3.05 3.56
CA PHE A 143 11.79 -1.60 3.62
C PHE A 143 13.18 -0.97 3.69
N GLN A 144 14.05 -1.42 4.61
CA GLN A 144 15.42 -0.89 4.73
C GLN A 144 16.23 -1.06 3.44
N THR A 145 16.09 -2.20 2.78
CA THR A 145 16.74 -2.47 1.49
C THR A 145 16.22 -1.53 0.41
N ALA A 146 14.91 -1.31 0.35
CA ALA A 146 14.28 -0.41 -0.60
C ALA A 146 14.64 1.05 -0.35
N ALA A 147 14.60 1.49 0.90
CA ALA A 147 14.90 2.86 1.33
C ALA A 147 16.33 3.27 0.94
N GLN A 148 17.32 2.39 1.13
CA GLN A 148 18.69 2.66 0.69
C GLN A 148 18.79 2.83 -0.82
N LYS A 149 18.18 1.92 -1.60
CA LYS A 149 18.19 1.99 -3.07
C LYS A 149 17.48 3.23 -3.60
N LEU A 150 16.39 3.65 -2.96
CA LEU A 150 15.64 4.84 -3.29
C LEU A 150 16.43 6.11 -2.97
N ASP A 151 17.13 6.17 -1.83
CA ASP A 151 18.00 7.30 -1.51
C ASP A 151 19.20 7.40 -2.48
N ASP A 152 19.82 6.27 -2.83
CA ASP A 152 20.90 6.20 -3.83
C ASP A 152 20.43 6.69 -5.21
N ALA A 153 19.15 6.47 -5.55
CA ALA A 153 18.52 6.95 -6.77
C ALA A 153 18.04 8.41 -6.69
N GLY A 154 18.21 9.07 -5.55
CA GLY A 154 17.77 10.45 -5.32
C GLY A 154 16.26 10.61 -5.21
N ALA A 155 15.53 9.54 -4.86
CA ALA A 155 14.10 9.59 -4.64
C ALA A 155 13.77 10.52 -3.47
N ARG A 156 12.80 11.43 -3.66
CA ARG A 156 12.37 12.38 -2.65
C ARG A 156 10.86 12.38 -2.52
N ILE A 157 10.41 12.39 -1.27
CA ILE A 157 9.01 12.53 -0.90
C ILE A 157 8.64 14.02 -0.98
N PRO A 158 7.43 14.38 -1.45
CA PRO A 158 7.02 15.78 -1.48
C PRO A 158 7.19 16.45 -0.12
N ARG A 159 7.78 17.64 -0.07
CA ARG A 159 8.05 18.38 1.19
C ARG A 159 6.79 18.70 2.01
N SER A 160 5.64 18.72 1.36
CA SER A 160 4.34 18.93 1.98
C SER A 160 3.75 17.66 2.60
N CYS A 161 4.42 16.51 2.51
CA CYS A 161 3.96 15.23 3.02
C CYS A 161 4.90 14.71 4.11
N MET A 162 4.38 13.86 4.98
CA MET A 162 5.15 13.13 5.98
C MET A 162 5.11 11.65 5.65
N PHE A 163 6.27 10.97 5.72
CA PHE A 163 6.38 9.55 5.46
C PHE A 163 6.95 8.82 6.67
N ILE A 164 6.27 7.75 7.06
CA ILE A 164 6.54 7.01 8.29
C ILE A 164 6.48 5.53 7.98
N HIS A 165 7.60 4.82 8.15
CA HIS A 165 7.59 3.36 8.09
C HIS A 165 7.02 2.76 9.39
N VAL A 166 6.30 1.66 9.30
CA VAL A 166 5.65 0.92 10.39
C VAL A 166 6.03 -0.57 10.25
N PRO A 167 6.96 -1.10 11.05
CA PRO A 167 7.41 -2.48 10.90
C PRO A 167 6.34 -3.49 11.30
N LEU A 168 6.03 -4.42 10.40
CA LEU A 168 5.03 -5.47 10.62
C LEU A 168 5.48 -6.58 11.56
N GLU A 169 6.79 -6.71 11.80
CA GLU A 169 7.34 -7.71 12.72
C GLU A 169 7.05 -7.40 14.20
N SER A 170 6.50 -6.22 14.49
CA SER A 170 6.05 -5.85 15.83
C SER A 170 4.78 -6.63 16.24
N CYS A 171 4.72 -7.10 17.48
CA CYS A 171 3.56 -7.87 17.98
C CYS A 171 2.26 -7.04 18.09
N ASP A 172 2.34 -5.71 17.98
CA ASP A 172 1.20 -4.82 18.15
C ASP A 172 1.24 -3.66 17.12
N MET A 173 0.76 -3.96 15.92
CA MET A 173 0.66 -2.97 14.83
C MET A 173 -0.21 -1.77 15.23
N GLN A 174 -1.28 -2.00 16.01
CA GLN A 174 -2.21 -0.96 16.43
C GLN A 174 -1.50 0.09 17.29
N HIS A 175 -0.77 -0.37 18.32
CA HIS A 175 0.03 0.49 19.17
C HIS A 175 1.13 1.22 18.38
N VAL A 176 1.82 0.55 17.46
CA VAL A 176 2.88 1.19 16.66
C VAL A 176 2.30 2.28 15.75
N LEU A 177 1.17 2.05 15.09
CA LEU A 177 0.52 3.07 14.27
C LEU A 177 0.09 4.29 15.10
N CYS A 178 -0.58 4.07 16.23
CA CYS A 178 -1.01 5.14 17.13
C CYS A 178 0.18 5.93 17.68
N SER A 179 1.22 5.26 18.16
CA SER A 179 2.43 5.91 18.70
C SER A 179 3.20 6.71 17.66
N LYS A 180 3.09 6.33 16.38
CA LYS A 180 3.63 7.10 15.24
C LYS A 180 2.69 8.18 14.72
N GLY A 181 1.54 8.38 15.35
CA GLY A 181 0.66 9.52 15.13
C GLY A 181 -0.54 9.24 14.23
N LEU A 182 -0.84 7.97 13.89
CA LEU A 182 -2.13 7.66 13.28
C LEU A 182 -3.23 8.00 14.28
N ASN A 183 -4.16 8.85 13.87
CA ASN A 183 -5.25 9.33 14.71
C ASN A 183 -6.55 8.65 14.30
N GLY A 184 -7.02 7.74 15.16
CA GLY A 184 -8.29 7.04 14.98
C GLY A 184 -9.53 7.92 15.13
N ASN A 185 -9.42 9.22 15.42
CA ASN A 185 -10.54 10.17 15.38
C ASN A 185 -10.63 10.94 14.05
N ARG A 186 -9.79 10.61 13.06
CA ARG A 186 -9.76 11.29 11.75
C ARG A 186 -9.93 10.29 10.60
N PRO A 187 -10.52 10.71 9.46
CA PRO A 187 -10.61 9.88 8.27
C PRO A 187 -9.25 9.33 7.82
N SER A 188 -9.26 8.08 7.38
CA SER A 188 -8.07 7.41 6.85
C SER A 188 -8.42 6.60 5.61
N ILE A 189 -7.44 6.41 4.72
CA ILE A 189 -7.53 5.49 3.60
C ILE A 189 -6.41 4.47 3.69
N TRP A 190 -6.78 3.20 3.59
CA TRP A 190 -5.90 2.06 3.69
C TRP A 190 -5.80 1.42 2.31
N ALA A 191 -4.57 1.11 1.87
CA ALA A 191 -4.32 0.47 0.59
C ALA A 191 -3.52 -0.82 0.79
N LEU A 192 -4.08 -1.95 0.37
CA LEU A 192 -3.43 -3.25 0.41
C LEU A 192 -2.94 -3.66 -0.96
N GLN A 193 -1.63 -3.82 -1.12
CA GLN A 193 -1.06 -4.39 -2.34
C GLN A 193 0.30 -5.03 -2.08
N GLY A 194 0.50 -6.27 -2.52
CA GLY A 194 1.79 -6.97 -2.42
C GLY A 194 2.15 -7.47 -1.01
N LEU A 195 1.43 -7.05 0.04
CA LEU A 195 1.64 -7.54 1.40
C LEU A 195 1.67 -9.09 1.45
N PRO A 196 2.70 -9.72 2.05
CA PRO A 196 2.89 -11.17 2.03
C PRO A 196 1.93 -11.88 3.01
N LEU A 197 0.64 -11.82 2.72
CA LEU A 197 -0.40 -12.51 3.48
C LEU A 197 -0.33 -14.02 3.21
N ARG A 198 -0.01 -14.81 4.23
CA ARG A 198 0.18 -16.27 4.10
C ARG A 198 -1.10 -17.06 4.28
N THR A 199 -2.06 -16.54 5.05
CA THR A 199 -3.31 -17.22 5.39
C THR A 199 -4.47 -16.23 5.47
N LEU A 200 -5.70 -16.74 5.41
CA LEU A 200 -6.90 -15.95 5.68
C LEU A 200 -6.88 -15.35 7.10
N VAL A 201 -6.33 -16.07 8.08
CA VAL A 201 -6.23 -15.59 9.47
C VAL A 201 -5.38 -14.32 9.55
N ASN A 202 -4.25 -14.28 8.84
CA ASN A 202 -3.41 -13.07 8.76
C ASN A 202 -4.20 -11.86 8.20
N PHE A 203 -5.08 -12.12 7.23
CA PHE A 203 -5.92 -11.06 6.67
C PHE A 203 -7.06 -10.65 7.61
N GLU A 204 -7.70 -11.59 8.32
CA GLU A 204 -8.71 -11.29 9.34
C GLU A 204 -8.13 -10.46 10.49
N GLU A 205 -6.93 -10.79 10.98
CA GLU A 205 -6.20 -10.01 11.98
C GLU A 205 -5.91 -8.59 11.50
N MET A 206 -5.42 -8.44 10.28
CA MET A 206 -5.18 -7.12 9.68
C MET A 206 -6.48 -6.35 9.52
N LEU A 207 -7.55 -6.98 9.03
CA LEU A 207 -8.86 -6.35 8.87
C LEU A 207 -9.44 -5.88 10.21
N TYR A 208 -9.20 -6.64 11.29
CA TYR A 208 -9.53 -6.23 12.65
C TYR A 208 -8.74 -4.99 13.10
N VAL A 209 -7.42 -4.94 12.84
CA VAL A 209 -6.59 -3.76 13.12
C VAL A 209 -7.10 -2.52 12.36
N VAL A 210 -7.43 -2.67 11.07
CA VAL A 210 -8.00 -1.57 10.27
C VAL A 210 -9.33 -1.12 10.85
N SER A 211 -10.25 -2.05 11.20
CA SER A 211 -11.54 -1.71 11.80
C SER A 211 -11.40 -0.94 13.12
N SER A 212 -10.44 -1.34 13.95
CA SER A 212 -10.21 -0.74 15.27
C SER A 212 -9.69 0.70 15.17
N LEU A 213 -8.87 0.97 14.14
CA LEU A 213 -8.20 2.27 13.95
C LEU A 213 -8.95 3.24 13.06
N ALA A 214 -9.78 2.75 12.13
CA ALA A 214 -10.42 3.59 11.14
C ALA A 214 -11.74 4.20 11.67
N VAL A 215 -11.97 5.49 11.45
CA VAL A 215 -13.30 6.09 11.71
C VAL A 215 -14.33 5.63 10.69
N LYS A 216 -15.62 5.78 11.01
CA LYS A 216 -16.71 5.64 10.05
C LYS A 216 -16.47 6.50 8.79
N GLY A 217 -16.69 5.93 7.62
CA GLY A 217 -16.44 6.56 6.32
C GLY A 217 -14.99 6.48 5.83
N SER A 218 -14.07 5.95 6.65
CA SER A 218 -12.72 5.59 6.18
C SER A 218 -12.79 4.50 5.12
N LEU A 219 -11.79 4.45 4.25
CA LEU A 219 -11.78 3.56 3.10
C LEU A 219 -10.68 2.52 3.24
N PHE A 220 -10.97 1.31 2.77
CA PHE A 220 -10.00 0.25 2.61
C PHE A 220 -10.07 -0.31 1.19
N ILE A 221 -9.01 -0.12 0.42
CA ILE A 221 -8.92 -0.55 -0.98
C ILE A 221 -7.74 -1.49 -1.14
N GLY A 222 -7.80 -2.41 -2.09
CA GLY A 222 -6.65 -3.25 -2.36
C GLY A 222 -6.95 -4.48 -3.18
N GLU A 223 -5.93 -5.32 -3.30
CA GLU A 223 -6.04 -6.65 -3.86
C GLU A 223 -5.76 -7.71 -2.79
N LEU A 224 -6.51 -8.81 -2.85
CA LEU A 224 -6.38 -9.95 -1.95
C LEU A 224 -5.98 -11.20 -2.75
N PRO A 225 -4.94 -11.96 -2.37
CA PRO A 225 -4.64 -13.22 -3.05
C PRO A 225 -5.77 -14.23 -2.85
N VAL A 226 -6.00 -15.08 -3.85
CA VAL A 226 -6.94 -16.19 -3.74
C VAL A 226 -6.24 -17.36 -3.02
N TRP A 227 -6.67 -17.70 -1.81
CA TRP A 227 -6.09 -18.83 -1.06
C TRP A 227 -6.64 -20.19 -1.53
N PRO A 228 -5.79 -21.11 -2.04
CA PRO A 228 -6.26 -22.35 -2.66
C PRO A 228 -6.89 -23.36 -1.69
N LYS A 229 -6.42 -23.46 -0.44
CA LYS A 229 -6.86 -24.51 0.51
C LYS A 229 -8.23 -24.20 1.12
N GLU A 230 -8.54 -22.92 1.26
CA GLU A 230 -9.82 -22.39 1.72
C GLU A 230 -10.84 -22.34 0.56
N ALA A 231 -10.35 -22.30 -0.68
CA ALA A 231 -11.18 -22.36 -1.89
C ALA A 231 -11.82 -23.75 -2.15
N GLU A 232 -11.34 -24.81 -1.50
CA GLU A 232 -11.89 -26.17 -1.61
C GLU A 232 -13.24 -26.32 -0.87
N VAL A 233 -13.53 -25.46 0.11
CA VAL A 233 -14.83 -25.42 0.82
C VAL A 233 -15.78 -24.46 0.09
N GLY A 234 -16.16 -24.77 -1.14
CA GLY A 234 -17.30 -24.13 -1.82
C GLY A 234 -17.14 -22.67 -2.29
N MET A 235 -15.92 -22.08 -2.30
CA MET A 235 -15.75 -20.65 -2.63
C MET A 235 -16.02 -20.28 -4.10
N LYS A 236 -15.81 -21.20 -5.07
CA LYS A 236 -15.85 -20.82 -6.50
C LYS A 236 -17.22 -20.30 -6.98
N SER A 237 -18.32 -20.70 -6.35
CA SER A 237 -19.67 -20.26 -6.71
C SER A 237 -20.18 -19.06 -5.90
N ASN A 238 -19.43 -18.56 -4.90
CA ASN A 238 -19.92 -17.44 -4.10
C ASN A 238 -18.86 -16.52 -3.45
N THR A 239 -17.74 -16.26 -4.13
CA THR A 239 -16.68 -15.33 -3.69
C THR A 239 -17.22 -13.98 -3.20
N LYS A 240 -18.22 -13.41 -3.91
CA LYS A 240 -18.82 -12.13 -3.53
C LYS A 240 -19.54 -12.18 -2.18
N THR A 241 -20.32 -13.23 -1.91
CA THR A 241 -21.00 -13.36 -0.61
C THR A 241 -20.00 -13.64 0.51
N TRP A 242 -18.98 -14.44 0.25
CA TRP A 242 -17.91 -14.68 1.22
C TRP A 242 -17.18 -13.38 1.59
N MET A 243 -16.74 -12.59 0.60
CA MET A 243 -16.14 -11.27 0.81
C MET A 243 -17.07 -10.36 1.63
N ASN A 244 -18.36 -10.30 1.26
CA ASN A 244 -19.35 -9.52 2.00
C ASN A 244 -19.45 -9.96 3.47
N GLN A 245 -19.53 -11.26 3.76
CA GLN A 245 -19.61 -11.74 5.14
C GLN A 245 -18.34 -11.43 5.93
N LEU A 246 -17.17 -11.65 5.33
CA LEU A 246 -15.87 -11.39 5.95
C LEU A 246 -15.70 -9.92 6.36
N PHE A 247 -15.97 -9.01 5.43
CA PHE A 247 -15.86 -7.57 5.67
C PHE A 247 -16.96 -7.05 6.60
N MET A 248 -18.21 -7.50 6.45
CA MET A 248 -19.32 -7.05 7.30
C MET A 248 -19.13 -7.44 8.78
N ARG A 249 -18.55 -8.63 9.06
CA ARG A 249 -18.21 -9.03 10.44
C ARG A 249 -17.25 -8.02 11.11
N ASN A 250 -16.36 -7.45 10.31
CA ASN A 250 -15.39 -6.42 10.71
C ASN A 250 -15.89 -4.98 10.46
N GLY A 251 -17.19 -4.78 10.27
CA GLY A 251 -17.76 -3.43 10.17
C GLY A 251 -17.52 -2.72 8.85
N PHE A 252 -17.18 -3.44 7.78
CA PHE A 252 -16.97 -2.86 6.45
C PHE A 252 -18.06 -3.27 5.46
N LYS A 253 -18.53 -2.30 4.68
CA LYS A 253 -19.28 -2.57 3.44
C LYS A 253 -18.28 -2.70 2.30
N VAL A 254 -18.17 -3.88 1.69
CA VAL A 254 -17.22 -4.15 0.61
C VAL A 254 -17.91 -4.25 -0.76
N GLU A 255 -17.22 -3.79 -1.78
CA GLU A 255 -17.51 -3.97 -3.19
C GLU A 255 -16.34 -4.69 -3.84
N THR A 256 -16.60 -5.86 -4.42
CA THR A 256 -15.62 -6.59 -5.25
C THR A 256 -15.58 -5.96 -6.64
N VAL A 257 -14.37 -5.63 -7.10
CA VAL A 257 -14.14 -4.96 -8.38
C VAL A 257 -13.66 -5.99 -9.40
N SER A 258 -14.32 -6.04 -10.56
CA SER A 258 -13.92 -6.91 -11.66
C SER A 258 -12.71 -6.33 -12.40
N TYR A 259 -11.68 -7.14 -12.63
CA TYR A 259 -10.54 -6.77 -13.45
C TYR A 259 -10.95 -6.44 -14.89
N ASP A 260 -11.95 -7.11 -15.45
CA ASP A 260 -12.47 -6.80 -16.80
C ASP A 260 -13.03 -5.39 -16.86
N ASN A 261 -13.76 -4.97 -15.82
CA ASN A 261 -14.30 -3.62 -15.76
C ASN A 261 -13.17 -2.58 -15.64
N VAL A 262 -12.14 -2.86 -14.83
CA VAL A 262 -10.96 -1.99 -14.70
C VAL A 262 -10.23 -1.88 -16.03
N ALA A 263 -9.92 -3.00 -16.68
CA ALA A 263 -9.27 -3.03 -17.98
C ALA A 263 -10.08 -2.23 -19.03
N MET A 264 -11.38 -2.48 -19.15
CA MET A 264 -12.25 -1.74 -20.06
C MET A 264 -12.22 -0.23 -19.80
N SER A 265 -12.29 0.19 -18.54
CA SER A 265 -12.21 1.61 -18.17
C SER A 265 -10.87 2.26 -18.48
N LEU A 266 -9.80 1.47 -18.54
CA LEU A 266 -8.44 1.91 -18.90
C LEU A 266 -8.14 1.75 -20.40
N GLY A 267 -9.09 1.24 -21.20
CA GLY A 267 -8.90 1.00 -22.63
C GLY A 267 -8.08 -0.25 -22.96
N GLU A 268 -7.89 -1.14 -21.99
CA GLU A 268 -7.09 -2.36 -22.07
C GLU A 268 -7.96 -3.58 -22.38
N LYS A 269 -7.33 -4.62 -22.94
CA LYS A 269 -7.93 -5.96 -23.07
C LYS A 269 -7.12 -6.94 -22.25
N LEU A 270 -7.78 -7.60 -21.31
CA LEU A 270 -7.18 -8.67 -20.52
C LEU A 270 -6.94 -9.91 -21.38
N THR A 271 -5.78 -10.52 -21.21
CA THR A 271 -5.57 -11.89 -21.68
C THR A 271 -6.30 -12.85 -20.73
N LEU A 272 -7.02 -13.84 -21.29
CA LEU A 272 -7.77 -14.82 -20.50
C LEU A 272 -6.81 -15.59 -19.58
N GLY A 273 -6.99 -15.44 -18.27
CA GLY A 273 -6.27 -16.17 -17.23
C GLY A 273 -7.09 -16.23 -15.94
N ASP A 274 -6.86 -17.27 -15.13
CA ASP A 274 -7.47 -17.37 -13.81
C ASP A 274 -6.96 -16.22 -12.93
N HIS A 275 -7.87 -15.46 -12.32
CA HIS A 275 -7.50 -14.35 -11.45
C HIS A 275 -6.83 -14.86 -10.17
N GLU A 276 -5.55 -14.52 -9.98
CA GLU A 276 -4.81 -14.88 -8.77
C GLU A 276 -5.13 -13.97 -7.57
N SER A 277 -5.78 -12.83 -7.82
CA SER A 277 -6.22 -11.88 -6.79
C SER A 277 -7.64 -11.36 -7.00
N ILE A 278 -8.25 -10.86 -5.93
CA ILE A 278 -9.55 -10.20 -5.91
C ILE A 278 -9.34 -8.73 -5.56
N LEU A 279 -9.75 -7.84 -6.45
CA LEU A 279 -9.71 -6.39 -6.20
C LEU A 279 -10.96 -5.96 -5.42
N PHE A 280 -10.81 -5.07 -4.45
CA PHE A 280 -11.91 -4.60 -3.62
C PHE A 280 -11.81 -3.12 -3.22
N VAL A 281 -12.97 -2.56 -2.89
CA VAL A 281 -13.12 -1.27 -2.21
C VAL A 281 -14.09 -1.47 -1.06
N ALA A 282 -13.73 -1.02 0.13
CA ALA A 282 -14.54 -1.14 1.33
C ALA A 282 -14.65 0.19 2.08
N GLU A 283 -15.82 0.44 2.65
CA GLU A 283 -16.10 1.61 3.49
C GLU A 283 -16.37 1.15 4.92
N HIS A 284 -15.70 1.78 5.90
CA HIS A 284 -15.89 1.45 7.30
C HIS A 284 -17.21 2.04 7.84
N LEU A 285 -18.01 1.22 8.52
CA LEU A 285 -19.36 1.58 8.97
C LEU A 285 -19.43 1.91 10.47
N ARG A 286 -18.39 1.59 11.24
CA ARG A 286 -18.36 1.71 12.70
C ARG A 286 -17.52 2.91 13.16
N PHE A 287 -17.76 3.36 14.39
CA PHE A 287 -16.83 4.25 15.07
C PHE A 287 -15.54 3.50 15.39
N SER A 288 -14.41 4.21 15.36
CA SER A 288 -13.14 3.64 15.80
C SER A 288 -13.13 3.42 17.32
N ASP A 289 -12.17 2.63 17.80
CA ASP A 289 -11.97 2.45 19.24
C ASP A 289 -11.66 3.79 19.93
N ALA A 290 -10.87 4.65 19.28
CA ALA A 290 -10.56 5.99 19.81
C ALA A 290 -11.80 6.88 19.96
N GLN A 291 -12.75 6.79 19.01
CA GLN A 291 -14.02 7.49 19.12
C GLN A 291 -14.87 6.92 20.26
N MET A 292 -14.97 5.59 20.35
CA MET A 292 -15.72 4.92 21.42
C MET A 292 -15.15 5.22 22.80
N ASP A 293 -13.83 5.31 22.95
CA ASP A 293 -13.16 5.69 24.19
C ASP A 293 -13.37 7.17 24.54
N SER A 294 -13.44 8.05 23.53
CA SER A 294 -13.83 9.44 23.75
C SER A 294 -15.26 9.53 24.28
N TRP A 295 -16.19 8.80 23.68
CA TRP A 295 -17.59 8.75 24.12
C TRP A 295 -17.74 8.18 25.53
N ARG A 296 -17.04 7.08 25.86
CA ARG A 296 -17.06 6.49 27.21
C ARG A 296 -16.56 7.47 28.27
N ARG A 297 -15.44 8.16 28.01
CA ARG A 297 -14.89 9.15 28.96
C ARG A 297 -15.83 10.33 29.17
N GLU A 298 -16.49 10.79 28.12
CA GLU A 298 -17.44 11.90 28.25
C GLU A 298 -18.69 11.50 29.03
N PHE A 299 -19.22 10.31 28.78
CA PHE A 299 -20.36 9.80 29.52
C PHE A 299 -20.06 9.65 31.02
N GLN A 300 -18.88 9.13 31.36
CA GLN A 300 -18.45 8.99 32.76
C GLN A 300 -18.35 10.35 33.47
N ARG A 301 -17.85 11.41 32.80
CA ARG A 301 -17.81 12.76 33.37
C ARG A 301 -19.20 13.31 33.66
N ILE A 302 -20.15 13.09 32.74
CA ILE A 302 -21.54 13.54 32.91
C ILE A 302 -22.21 12.84 34.09
N GLU A 303 -21.95 11.53 34.29
CA GLU A 303 -22.44 10.81 35.47
C GLU A 303 -21.82 11.34 36.76
N GLU A 304 -20.50 11.58 36.79
CA GLU A 304 -19.79 12.13 37.95
C GLU A 304 -20.25 13.57 38.30
N GLU A 305 -20.49 14.45 37.31
CA GLU A 305 -21.01 15.81 37.53
C GLU A 305 -22.50 15.82 37.94
N GLY A 306 -23.31 14.90 37.40
CA GLY A 306 -24.72 14.76 37.75
C GLY A 306 -24.95 14.24 39.19
N ASP A 307 -23.99 13.49 39.73
CA ASP A 307 -24.02 13.03 41.12
C ASP A 307 -23.57 14.13 42.12
N GLU A 308 -22.80 15.14 41.68
CA GLU A 308 -22.36 16.26 42.54
C GLU A 308 -23.42 17.37 42.69
N GLU A 309 -24.28 17.59 41.69
CA GLU A 309 -25.39 18.57 41.79
C GLU A 309 -26.60 18.06 42.63
N GLY A 310 -26.61 16.78 43.02
CA GLY A 310 -27.70 16.14 43.76
C GLY A 310 -27.66 16.29 45.29
N PHE A 311 -26.64 16.94 45.87
CA PHE A 311 -26.40 16.97 47.32
C PHE A 311 -26.29 18.38 47.93
N GLU A 312 -26.82 19.42 47.28
CA GLU A 312 -26.91 20.77 47.85
C GLU A 312 -28.33 21.20 48.28
N GLU A 313 -29.21 20.28 48.71
CA GLU A 313 -30.42 20.67 49.46
C GLU A 313 -30.84 19.59 50.50
N LEU A 314 -30.20 19.58 51.68
CA LEU A 314 -30.76 19.01 52.93
C LEU A 314 -30.30 19.78 54.17
#